data_AF-A0A1V2YKH1-F1
#
_entry.id   AF-A0A1V2YKH1-F1
#
_cell.length_a   1.000
_cell.length_b   1.000
_cell.length_c   1.000
_cell.angle_alpha   90.00
_cell.angle_beta   90.00
_cell.angle_gamma   90.00
#
_symmetry.space_group_name_H-M   'P 1'
#
loop_
_entity.id
_entity.type
_entity.pdbx_description
1 polymer ?
#
loop_
_entity_poly.entity_id
_entity_poly.type
_entity_poly.pdbx_seq_one_letter_code
_entity_poly.pdbx_strand_id
1 'polypeptide(L)'
;IDKEVYLKRPDLRYTGRTLFGARPSKGQELEDHYFGTIKPRVSAFMKEYDEELWKLGIFAKTKHNEVAPAQHEIAPIFTTTNIATDHNQLMMEIAKKVAKKHDLVCLLHEKPFEGVNGSGKHNNWSMSTDTGENLLEPGKTPANNTQFLVFLAAVIKAVDMYQDLLRISVASAGNDHRLGANEAPPAIVSIFLGDELGGIVDSIESGTPFAGVGDLQMDIGTAVLPHFDKDTTDRNRTSPFAFTGNKFEFRMLGSSSSISGANIILNTAVADVLSDFAKQLAPIDESKRDEAITKLIKDTVTDHKRIIFNGDNYSDEWVVEAASRGLLNLKTTVDALATFIDPKNVKVFTKNGVFTESEIHSRYEILLEEYSKVINIEAITTIDLAKQAILPAVLEYQKMLVELLATKTACNLPTTVETALATKISTLAEALYNNINNLEEIVAQAKTLTDSLETARYFLDDVIPAMTAVRTEADELELTVASKYWPLPSYGEILYSVH
;
A
#
# COMPACT_ATOMS: atom_id res chain seq x y z
N ILE A 1 7.27 11.48 -13.01
CA ILE A 1 6.61 12.26 -14.10
C ILE A 1 7.47 13.46 -14.51
N ASP A 2 7.19 14.08 -15.65
CA ASP A 2 7.86 15.31 -16.08
C ASP A 2 7.60 16.47 -15.11
N LYS A 3 8.64 17.26 -14.83
CA LYS A 3 8.58 18.37 -13.88
C LYS A 3 7.70 19.52 -14.34
N GLU A 4 7.65 19.82 -15.64
CA GLU A 4 6.82 20.92 -16.15
C GLU A 4 5.33 20.62 -15.97
N VAL A 5 4.93 19.37 -16.21
CA VAL A 5 3.55 18.93 -16.02
C VAL A 5 3.20 18.90 -14.53
N TYR A 6 4.12 18.42 -13.68
CA TYR A 6 3.95 18.46 -12.21
C TYR A 6 3.74 19.88 -11.68
N LEU A 7 4.48 20.88 -12.18
CA LEU A 7 4.38 22.26 -11.69
C LEU A 7 3.02 22.91 -11.96
N LYS A 8 2.30 22.42 -12.98
CA LYS A 8 0.93 22.83 -13.35
C LYS A 8 -0.16 22.13 -12.53
N ARG A 9 0.20 21.26 -11.58
CA ARG A 9 -0.73 20.51 -10.71
C ARG A 9 -0.50 20.87 -9.24
N PRO A 10 -1.15 21.94 -8.73
CA PRO A 10 -1.00 22.35 -7.33
C PRO A 10 -1.39 21.25 -6.34
N ASP A 11 -2.38 20.42 -6.68
CA ASP A 11 -2.76 19.26 -5.89
C ASP A 11 -1.60 18.26 -5.74
N LEU A 12 -0.98 17.83 -6.83
CA LEU A 12 0.22 16.96 -6.76
C LEU A 12 1.36 17.59 -5.95
N ARG A 13 1.48 18.91 -5.97
CA ARG A 13 2.52 19.62 -5.23
C ARG A 13 2.27 19.71 -3.74
N TYR A 14 1.02 19.93 -3.34
CA TYR A 14 0.66 20.16 -1.94
C TYR A 14 0.31 18.88 -1.21
N THR A 15 -0.27 17.90 -1.92
CA THR A 15 -0.78 16.67 -1.31
C THR A 15 -0.01 15.43 -1.76
N GLY A 16 0.79 15.52 -2.83
CA GLY A 16 1.51 14.36 -3.38
C GLY A 16 0.66 13.44 -4.26
N ARG A 17 -0.65 13.74 -4.39
CA ARG A 17 -1.60 13.01 -5.24
C ARG A 17 -2.50 13.95 -6.02
N THR A 18 -3.15 13.44 -7.05
CA THR A 18 -4.21 14.16 -7.75
C THR A 18 -5.51 14.14 -6.93
N LEU A 19 -6.14 15.31 -6.80
CA LEU A 19 -7.47 15.47 -6.19
C LEU A 19 -8.58 15.53 -7.25
N PHE A 20 -8.20 15.82 -8.49
CA PHE A 20 -9.04 15.84 -9.68
C PHE A 20 -8.36 15.09 -10.82
N GLY A 21 -9.12 14.52 -11.72
CA GLY A 21 -8.61 13.93 -12.94
C GLY A 21 -9.45 12.77 -13.41
N ALA A 22 -10.06 12.93 -14.58
CA ALA A 22 -10.75 11.89 -15.30
C ALA A 22 -9.79 10.81 -15.80
N ARG A 23 -10.28 9.57 -15.87
CA ARG A 23 -9.50 8.44 -16.37
C ARG A 23 -9.11 8.67 -17.84
N PRO A 24 -7.85 8.49 -18.23
CA PRO A 24 -7.42 8.65 -19.61
C PRO A 24 -7.96 7.52 -20.49
N SER A 25 -8.03 7.73 -21.81
CA SER A 25 -8.45 6.69 -22.76
C SER A 25 -7.51 5.48 -22.80
N LYS A 26 -6.24 5.68 -22.47
CA LYS A 26 -5.26 4.62 -22.20
C LYS A 26 -4.70 4.85 -20.80
N GLY A 27 -4.95 3.92 -19.89
CA GLY A 27 -4.36 3.87 -18.56
C GLY A 27 -3.34 2.74 -18.49
N GLN A 28 -3.74 1.63 -17.89
CA GLN A 28 -2.91 0.44 -17.66
C GLN A 28 -3.53 -0.86 -18.20
N GLU A 29 -4.60 -0.76 -18.99
CA GLU A 29 -5.44 -1.90 -19.41
C GLU A 29 -4.69 -2.95 -20.24
N LEU A 30 -3.56 -2.57 -20.85
CA LEU A 30 -2.74 -3.47 -21.67
C LEU A 30 -1.66 -4.21 -20.87
N GLU A 31 -1.43 -3.84 -19.60
CA GLU A 31 -0.33 -4.36 -18.76
C GLU A 31 1.05 -4.26 -19.45
N ASP A 32 1.18 -3.38 -20.44
CA ASP A 32 2.31 -3.28 -21.37
C ASP A 32 3.53 -2.58 -20.78
N HIS A 33 3.36 -1.97 -19.60
CA HIS A 33 4.42 -1.26 -18.91
C HIS A 33 5.29 -2.21 -18.06
N TYR A 34 4.71 -3.25 -17.46
CA TYR A 34 5.42 -4.16 -16.57
C TYR A 34 6.51 -4.93 -17.32
N PHE A 35 7.77 -4.82 -16.86
CA PHE A 35 8.95 -5.31 -17.58
C PHE A 35 9.10 -4.80 -19.04
N GLY A 36 8.36 -3.76 -19.42
CA GLY A 36 8.52 -3.07 -20.70
C GLY A 36 9.82 -2.26 -20.78
N THR A 37 10.11 -1.73 -21.96
CA THR A 37 11.32 -0.90 -22.19
C THR A 37 11.26 0.38 -21.35
N ILE A 38 12.31 0.63 -20.55
CA ILE A 38 12.48 1.86 -19.79
C ILE A 38 12.83 3.00 -20.75
N LYS A 39 12.07 4.11 -20.70
CA LYS A 39 12.28 5.28 -21.56
C LYS A 39 13.68 5.89 -21.34
N PRO A 40 14.35 6.43 -22.36
CA PRO A 40 15.74 6.91 -22.26
C PRO A 40 15.97 7.92 -21.13
N ARG A 41 15.07 8.89 -20.94
CA ARG A 41 15.20 9.90 -19.87
C ARG A 41 15.05 9.30 -18.47
N VAL A 42 14.17 8.32 -18.30
CA VAL A 42 14.04 7.56 -17.03
C VAL A 42 15.27 6.69 -16.79
N SER A 43 15.78 6.05 -17.84
CA SER A 43 17.00 5.23 -17.77
C SER A 43 18.21 6.05 -17.33
N ALA A 44 18.35 7.28 -17.86
CA ALA A 44 19.39 8.22 -17.45
C ALA A 44 19.26 8.62 -15.97
N PHE A 45 18.05 8.94 -15.51
CA PHE A 45 17.76 9.18 -14.10
C PHE A 45 18.15 7.98 -13.22
N MET A 46 17.69 6.77 -13.57
CA MET A 46 17.97 5.56 -12.80
C MET A 46 19.46 5.22 -12.77
N LYS A 47 20.20 5.53 -13.83
CA LYS A 47 21.65 5.33 -13.86
C LYS A 47 22.36 6.25 -12.85
N GLU A 48 22.07 7.55 -12.87
CA GLU A 48 22.66 8.45 -11.87
C GLU A 48 22.20 8.09 -10.45
N TYR A 49 20.95 7.67 -10.30
CA TYR A 49 20.43 7.26 -9.00
C TYR A 49 21.20 6.07 -8.42
N ASP A 50 21.45 5.02 -9.22
CA ASP A 50 22.28 3.89 -8.80
C ASP A 50 23.69 4.35 -8.39
N GLU A 51 24.32 5.21 -9.18
CA GLU A 51 25.67 5.73 -8.90
C GLU A 51 25.71 6.52 -7.57
N GLU A 52 24.70 7.33 -7.27
CA GLU A 52 24.61 8.06 -5.99
C GLU A 52 24.35 7.12 -4.81
N LEU A 53 23.53 6.07 -4.99
CA LEU A 53 23.29 5.05 -3.96
C LEU A 53 24.57 4.24 -3.66
N TRP A 54 25.31 3.84 -4.69
CA TRP A 54 26.56 3.10 -4.50
C TRP A 54 27.63 3.92 -3.76
N LYS A 55 27.70 5.24 -4.01
CA LYS A 55 28.58 6.15 -3.23
C LYS A 55 28.24 6.18 -1.74
N LEU A 56 26.99 5.93 -1.38
CA LEU A 56 26.49 5.88 0.00
C LEU A 56 26.54 4.47 0.61
N GLY A 57 27.06 3.47 -0.11
CA GLY A 57 27.10 2.08 0.36
C GLY A 57 25.78 1.32 0.22
N ILE A 58 24.82 1.86 -0.54
CA ILE A 58 23.52 1.24 -0.78
C ILE A 58 23.60 0.46 -2.09
N PHE A 59 23.66 -0.87 -2.01
CA PHE A 59 23.77 -1.74 -3.18
C PHE A 59 22.42 -1.93 -3.88
N ALA A 60 22.02 -0.95 -4.69
CA ALA A 60 20.93 -1.09 -5.65
C ALA A 60 21.20 -2.28 -6.60
N LYS A 61 20.23 -3.19 -6.74
CA LYS A 61 20.40 -4.44 -7.49
C LYS A 61 19.43 -4.58 -8.65
N THR A 62 18.13 -4.52 -8.37
CA THR A 62 17.07 -4.72 -9.38
C THR A 62 16.35 -3.42 -9.62
N LYS A 63 15.97 -3.17 -10.87
CA LYS A 63 15.09 -2.07 -11.26
C LYS A 63 14.31 -2.43 -12.52
N HIS A 64 13.05 -2.03 -12.57
CA HIS A 64 12.18 -2.25 -13.72
C HIS A 64 11.04 -1.24 -13.73
N ASN A 65 10.31 -1.22 -14.84
CA ASN A 65 8.99 -0.63 -14.89
C ASN A 65 8.00 -1.47 -14.06
N GLU A 66 7.10 -0.79 -13.38
CA GLU A 66 5.96 -1.39 -12.67
C GLU A 66 4.71 -1.41 -13.56
N VAL A 67 3.57 -1.88 -13.05
CA VAL A 67 2.34 -2.06 -13.83
C VAL A 67 1.73 -0.74 -14.31
N ALA A 68 1.68 0.30 -13.47
CA ALA A 68 1.13 1.59 -13.90
C ALA A 68 2.13 2.38 -14.77
N PRO A 69 1.63 3.19 -15.73
CA PRO A 69 2.49 4.09 -16.49
C PRO A 69 3.31 5.02 -15.60
N ALA A 70 4.60 5.21 -15.94
CA ALA A 70 5.55 6.02 -15.18
C ALA A 70 5.77 5.56 -13.72
N GLN A 71 5.39 4.33 -13.39
CA GLN A 71 5.70 3.66 -12.14
C GLN A 71 6.95 2.79 -12.31
N HIS A 72 7.84 2.81 -11.33
CA HIS A 72 9.10 2.08 -11.39
C HIS A 72 9.44 1.49 -10.02
N GLU A 73 10.15 0.37 -10.03
CA GLU A 73 10.67 -0.26 -8.82
C GLU A 73 12.20 -0.23 -8.82
N ILE A 74 12.77 -0.14 -7.61
CA ILE A 74 14.17 -0.41 -7.33
C ILE A 74 14.28 -1.17 -6.01
N ALA A 75 15.07 -2.23 -5.96
CA ALA A 75 15.34 -2.96 -4.72
C ALA A 75 16.86 -3.05 -4.45
N PRO A 76 17.30 -2.68 -3.22
CA PRO A 76 18.66 -2.91 -2.79
C PRO A 76 18.85 -4.36 -2.30
N ILE A 77 20.12 -4.77 -2.15
CA ILE A 77 20.44 -5.98 -1.40
C ILE A 77 20.04 -5.80 0.06
N PHE A 78 19.44 -6.84 0.66
CA PHE A 78 19.05 -6.81 2.07
C PHE A 78 20.27 -6.63 2.99
N THR A 79 20.02 -6.09 4.18
CA THR A 79 21.03 -5.92 5.23
C THR A 79 20.31 -5.93 6.59
N THR A 80 21.06 -5.79 7.68
CA THR A 80 20.48 -5.70 9.03
C THR A 80 19.40 -4.62 9.10
N THR A 81 18.30 -4.88 9.83
CA THR A 81 17.08 -4.06 9.84
C THR A 81 17.36 -2.58 10.11
N ASN A 82 18.27 -2.26 11.03
CA ASN A 82 18.62 -0.88 11.34
C ASN A 82 19.27 -0.17 10.13
N ILE A 83 20.30 -0.78 9.54
CA ILE A 83 20.98 -0.22 8.36
C ILE A 83 20.02 -0.15 7.16
N ALA A 84 19.16 -1.16 6.98
CA ALA A 84 18.17 -1.18 5.91
C ALA A 84 17.17 -0.02 6.04
N THR A 85 16.82 0.35 7.27
CA THR A 85 15.94 1.50 7.56
C THR A 85 16.60 2.80 7.13
N ASP A 86 17.86 3.01 7.53
CA ASP A 86 18.61 4.22 7.16
C ASP A 86 18.83 4.30 5.64
N HIS A 87 19.20 3.17 5.03
CA HIS A 87 19.33 3.05 3.58
C HIS A 87 18.02 3.39 2.86
N ASN A 88 16.87 2.92 3.36
CA ASN A 88 15.57 3.24 2.75
C ASN A 88 15.26 4.74 2.78
N GLN A 89 15.55 5.41 3.91
CA GLN A 89 15.35 6.86 4.03
C GLN A 89 16.23 7.64 3.04
N LEU A 90 17.52 7.26 2.96
CA LEU A 90 18.45 7.85 2.00
C LEU A 90 18.00 7.59 0.55
N MET A 91 17.54 6.37 0.23
CA MET A 91 17.01 6.06 -1.09
C MET A 91 15.87 7.01 -1.49
N MET A 92 14.88 7.22 -0.62
CA MET A 92 13.77 8.12 -0.89
C MET A 92 14.22 9.57 -1.12
N GLU A 93 15.17 10.06 -0.31
CA GLU A 93 15.71 11.42 -0.43
C GLU A 93 16.51 11.59 -1.74
N ILE A 94 17.42 10.66 -2.02
CA ILE A 94 18.28 10.71 -3.20
C ILE A 94 17.44 10.55 -4.47
N ALA A 95 16.43 9.68 -4.49
CA ALA A 95 15.50 9.56 -5.62
C ALA A 95 14.85 10.91 -5.97
N LYS A 96 14.32 11.63 -4.97
CA LYS A 96 13.74 12.98 -5.15
C LYS A 96 14.77 14.00 -5.64
N LYS A 97 16.00 13.95 -5.13
CA LYS A 97 17.08 14.88 -5.49
C LYS A 97 17.58 14.65 -6.91
N VAL A 98 17.85 13.41 -7.29
CA VAL A 98 18.34 13.04 -8.62
C VAL A 98 17.25 13.25 -9.66
N ALA A 99 15.99 12.89 -9.39
CA ALA A 99 14.88 13.14 -10.31
C ALA A 99 14.82 14.61 -10.77
N LYS A 100 14.98 15.56 -9.83
CA LYS A 100 14.98 17.00 -10.14
C LYS A 100 16.10 17.44 -11.10
N LYS A 101 17.24 16.75 -11.10
CA LYS A 101 18.36 17.03 -12.03
C LYS A 101 18.07 16.57 -13.46
N HIS A 102 17.16 15.61 -13.61
CA HIS A 102 16.71 15.06 -14.90
C HIS A 102 15.38 15.68 -15.37
N ASP A 103 14.97 16.82 -14.79
CA ASP A 103 13.67 17.46 -15.02
C ASP A 103 12.48 16.51 -14.81
N LEU A 104 12.64 15.61 -13.84
CA LEU A 104 11.61 14.69 -13.36
C LEU A 104 11.22 15.03 -11.92
N VAL A 105 10.04 14.56 -11.54
CA VAL A 105 9.60 14.52 -10.14
C VAL A 105 9.27 13.07 -9.77
N CYS A 106 9.92 12.60 -8.71
CA CYS A 106 9.66 11.32 -8.07
C CYS A 106 8.55 11.50 -7.03
N LEU A 107 7.41 10.86 -7.30
CA LEU A 107 6.27 10.82 -6.38
C LEU A 107 6.38 9.55 -5.53
N LEU A 108 6.28 9.70 -4.21
CA LEU A 108 6.33 8.57 -3.27
C LEU A 108 4.98 8.31 -2.59
N HIS A 109 3.95 9.08 -2.92
CA HIS A 109 2.60 8.86 -2.41
C HIS A 109 2.09 7.49 -2.88
N GLU A 110 1.34 6.80 -2.02
CA GLU A 110 0.87 5.42 -2.22
C GLU A 110 -0.13 5.32 -3.38
N LYS A 111 -0.91 6.38 -3.59
CA LYS A 111 -1.89 6.48 -4.67
C LYS A 111 -1.82 7.85 -5.34
N PRO A 112 -0.79 8.12 -6.16
CA PRO A 112 -0.61 9.45 -6.74
C PRO A 112 -1.68 9.77 -7.81
N PHE A 113 -2.19 8.73 -8.49
CA PHE A 113 -3.22 8.82 -9.52
C PHE A 113 -4.33 7.80 -9.27
N GLU A 114 -5.57 8.22 -9.46
CA GLU A 114 -6.74 7.33 -9.33
C GLU A 114 -6.87 6.40 -10.54
N GLY A 115 -7.44 5.20 -10.32
CA GLY A 115 -7.75 4.28 -11.42
C GLY A 115 -6.56 3.54 -12.05
N VAL A 116 -5.36 3.67 -11.49
CA VAL A 116 -4.16 2.89 -11.84
C VAL A 116 -3.53 2.26 -10.59
N ASN A 117 -2.56 1.36 -10.73
CA ASN A 117 -1.88 0.70 -9.61
C ASN A 117 -1.29 1.73 -8.62
N GLY A 118 -1.34 1.39 -7.34
CA GLY A 118 -0.69 2.17 -6.29
C GLY A 118 0.76 1.76 -6.10
N SER A 119 1.50 2.56 -5.34
CA SER A 119 2.91 2.32 -4.98
C SER A 119 3.00 1.76 -3.57
N GLY A 120 3.53 0.54 -3.44
CA GLY A 120 3.83 -0.11 -2.17
C GLY A 120 5.33 -0.09 -1.86
N LYS A 121 5.69 -0.54 -0.65
CA LYS A 121 7.07 -0.79 -0.25
C LYS A 121 7.15 -2.13 0.46
N HIS A 122 7.49 -3.19 -0.27
CA HIS A 122 7.52 -4.52 0.30
C HIS A 122 8.68 -4.66 1.29
N ASN A 123 8.38 -5.04 2.53
CA ASN A 123 9.39 -5.34 3.56
C ASN A 123 9.67 -6.85 3.56
N ASN A 124 10.75 -7.23 2.90
CA ASN A 124 11.28 -8.59 2.95
C ASN A 124 12.02 -8.80 4.27
N TRP A 125 11.44 -9.62 5.14
CA TRP A 125 11.85 -9.82 6.53
C TRP A 125 12.30 -11.27 6.77
N SER A 126 13.48 -11.42 7.37
CA SER A 126 14.04 -12.70 7.80
C SER A 126 14.84 -12.54 9.09
N MET A 127 15.19 -13.67 9.71
CA MET A 127 15.99 -13.72 10.93
C MET A 127 17.19 -14.63 10.69
N SER A 128 18.39 -14.15 11.05
CA SER A 128 19.60 -14.95 10.93
C SER A 128 20.42 -14.88 12.21
N THR A 129 21.15 -15.95 12.50
CA THR A 129 22.14 -15.99 13.59
C THR A 129 23.36 -15.16 13.23
N ASP A 130 24.20 -14.88 14.24
CA ASP A 130 25.51 -14.25 14.05
C ASP A 130 26.49 -15.11 13.23
N THR A 131 26.25 -16.43 13.15
CA THR A 131 26.98 -17.36 12.30
C THR A 131 26.48 -17.40 10.84
N GLY A 132 25.40 -16.66 10.52
CA GLY A 132 24.84 -16.56 9.17
C GLY A 132 23.81 -17.64 8.82
N GLU A 133 23.32 -18.41 9.79
CA GLU A 133 22.24 -19.37 9.59
C GLU A 133 20.89 -18.64 9.52
N ASN A 134 20.15 -18.83 8.42
CA ASN A 134 18.80 -18.27 8.28
C ASN A 134 17.77 -19.18 8.96
N LEU A 135 17.12 -18.66 9.99
CA LEU A 135 16.16 -19.40 10.83
C LEU A 135 14.82 -19.63 10.14
N LEU A 136 14.59 -18.97 8.99
CA LEU A 136 13.42 -19.15 8.13
C LEU A 136 13.74 -19.92 6.84
N GLU A 137 14.93 -20.52 6.74
CA GLU A 137 15.28 -21.39 5.62
C GLU A 137 14.72 -22.81 5.88
N PRO A 138 13.77 -23.29 5.07
CA PRO A 138 13.11 -24.57 5.29
C PRO A 138 14.06 -25.75 5.02
N GLY A 139 15.01 -25.58 4.10
CA GLY A 139 15.91 -26.64 3.63
C GLY A 139 15.21 -27.68 2.74
N LYS A 140 15.87 -28.81 2.47
CA LYS A 140 15.37 -29.83 1.53
C LYS A 140 14.21 -30.67 2.07
N THR A 141 14.10 -30.79 3.39
CA THR A 141 13.06 -31.57 4.07
C THR A 141 12.43 -30.73 5.17
N PRO A 142 11.55 -29.76 4.82
CA PRO A 142 11.07 -28.76 5.77
C PRO A 142 10.31 -29.37 6.96
N ALA A 143 9.56 -30.45 6.71
CA ALA A 143 8.83 -31.19 7.74
C ALA A 143 9.74 -31.80 8.85
N ASN A 144 11.02 -32.03 8.54
CA ASN A 144 11.99 -32.58 9.50
C ASN A 144 12.88 -31.49 10.11
N ASN A 145 12.78 -30.23 9.66
CA ASN A 145 13.58 -29.13 10.16
C ASN A 145 12.91 -28.50 11.38
N THR A 146 13.12 -29.11 12.56
CA THR A 146 12.51 -28.66 13.81
C THR A 146 12.81 -27.20 14.13
N GLN A 147 14.03 -26.72 13.86
CA GLN A 147 14.41 -25.32 14.09
C GLN A 147 13.51 -24.39 13.26
N PHE A 148 13.45 -24.60 11.95
CA PHE A 148 12.56 -23.86 11.05
C PHE A 148 11.10 -23.88 11.52
N LEU A 149 10.59 -25.06 11.89
CA LEU A 149 9.19 -25.20 12.34
C LEU A 149 8.88 -24.42 13.62
N VAL A 150 9.82 -24.34 14.57
CA VAL A 150 9.66 -23.50 15.78
C VAL A 150 9.53 -22.02 15.40
N PHE A 151 10.41 -21.51 14.53
CA PHE A 151 10.38 -20.12 14.11
C PHE A 151 9.16 -19.81 13.23
N LEU A 152 8.77 -20.72 12.33
CA LEU A 152 7.55 -20.60 11.55
C LEU A 152 6.31 -20.53 12.45
N ALA A 153 6.19 -21.43 13.44
CA ALA A 153 5.10 -21.41 14.41
C ALA A 153 5.07 -20.11 15.23
N ALA A 154 6.24 -19.59 15.62
CA ALA A 154 6.35 -18.31 16.33
C ALA A 154 5.83 -17.14 15.47
N VAL A 155 6.18 -17.11 14.18
CA VAL A 155 5.70 -16.09 13.24
C VAL A 155 4.18 -16.20 13.05
N ILE A 156 3.64 -17.42 12.83
CA ILE A 156 2.19 -17.64 12.69
C ILE A 156 1.44 -17.10 13.91
N LYS A 157 1.89 -17.46 15.11
CA LYS A 157 1.30 -16.98 16.37
C LYS A 157 1.42 -15.46 16.53
N ALA A 158 2.58 -14.88 16.21
CA ALA A 158 2.79 -13.43 16.33
C ALA A 158 1.86 -12.64 15.42
N VAL A 159 1.73 -13.05 14.14
CA VAL A 159 0.82 -12.39 13.20
C VAL A 159 -0.63 -12.57 13.62
N ASP A 160 -1.05 -13.77 14.05
CA ASP A 160 -2.41 -14.02 14.52
C ASP A 160 -2.78 -13.21 15.77
N MET A 161 -1.85 -13.11 16.72
CA MET A 161 -2.10 -12.38 17.96
C MET A 161 -2.10 -10.87 17.78
N TYR A 162 -1.32 -10.34 16.83
CA TYR A 162 -1.05 -8.90 16.68
C TYR A 162 -1.43 -8.36 15.29
N GLN A 163 -2.51 -8.90 14.70
CA GLN A 163 -3.07 -8.48 13.41
C GLN A 163 -3.37 -6.98 13.36
N ASP A 164 -3.92 -6.46 14.47
CA ASP A 164 -4.18 -5.05 14.72
C ASP A 164 -2.91 -4.20 14.61
N LEU A 165 -1.87 -4.56 15.36
CA LEU A 165 -0.59 -3.83 15.32
C LEU A 165 0.06 -3.88 13.94
N LEU A 166 0.00 -5.01 13.23
CA LEU A 166 0.51 -5.09 11.87
C LEU A 166 -0.25 -4.18 10.92
N ARG A 167 -1.58 -4.09 11.05
CA ARG A 167 -2.40 -3.13 10.29
C ARG A 167 -2.13 -1.68 10.68
N ILE A 168 -1.88 -1.39 11.96
CA ILE A 168 -1.45 -0.06 12.45
C ILE A 168 -0.08 0.33 11.88
N SER A 169 0.84 -0.62 11.71
CA SER A 169 2.20 -0.37 11.21
C SER A 169 2.26 0.25 9.81
N VAL A 170 1.15 0.18 9.07
CA VAL A 170 0.99 0.68 7.70
C VAL A 170 -0.14 1.71 7.59
N ALA A 171 -0.68 2.16 8.72
CA ALA A 171 -1.80 3.09 8.76
C ALA A 171 -1.34 4.52 8.43
N SER A 172 -1.95 5.10 7.41
CA SER A 172 -1.77 6.49 6.99
C SER A 172 -2.90 6.87 6.02
N ALA A 173 -3.22 8.16 5.95
CA ALA A 173 -4.21 8.67 5.00
C ALA A 173 -3.90 8.25 3.55
N GLY A 174 -2.63 8.36 3.13
CA GLY A 174 -2.21 7.98 1.77
C GLY A 174 -2.41 6.50 1.46
N ASN A 175 -2.05 5.61 2.40
CA ASN A 175 -2.12 4.16 2.18
C ASN A 175 -3.56 3.62 2.21
N ASP A 176 -4.51 4.31 2.87
CA ASP A 176 -5.94 3.97 2.82
C ASP A 176 -6.50 4.06 1.38
N HIS A 177 -5.94 4.91 0.51
CA HIS A 177 -6.29 4.96 -0.91
C HIS A 177 -5.67 3.84 -1.75
N ARG A 178 -4.74 3.06 -1.18
CA ARG A 178 -4.02 2.00 -1.88
C ARG A 178 -4.55 0.62 -1.53
N LEU A 179 -4.72 0.32 -0.24
CA LEU A 179 -5.04 -1.04 0.23
C LEU A 179 -6.37 -1.56 -0.33
N GLY A 180 -6.42 -2.86 -0.66
CA GLY A 180 -7.62 -3.54 -1.16
C GLY A 180 -7.95 -3.35 -2.64
N ALA A 181 -7.02 -2.81 -3.44
CA ALA A 181 -7.23 -2.64 -4.88
C ALA A 181 -5.92 -2.79 -5.68
N ASN A 182 -6.02 -3.24 -6.94
CA ASN A 182 -4.93 -3.23 -7.94
C ASN A 182 -3.57 -3.73 -7.38
N GLU A 183 -3.51 -5.01 -7.01
CA GLU A 183 -2.34 -5.70 -6.43
C GLU A 183 -1.91 -5.26 -5.02
N ALA A 184 -2.56 -4.26 -4.41
CA ALA A 184 -2.36 -3.96 -3.00
C ALA A 184 -3.23 -4.87 -2.11
N PRO A 185 -2.66 -5.51 -1.07
CA PRO A 185 -3.41 -6.41 -0.20
C PRO A 185 -4.57 -5.70 0.51
N PRO A 186 -5.67 -6.39 0.85
CA PRO A 186 -6.75 -5.81 1.64
C PRO A 186 -6.32 -5.57 3.10
N ALA A 187 -7.20 -4.94 3.88
CA ALA A 187 -6.94 -4.62 5.28
C ALA A 187 -6.93 -5.84 6.23
N ILE A 188 -7.44 -6.98 5.77
CA ILE A 188 -7.44 -8.24 6.52
C ILE A 188 -6.03 -8.81 6.49
N VAL A 189 -5.35 -8.85 7.64
CA VAL A 189 -4.02 -9.44 7.76
C VAL A 189 -4.13 -10.96 7.71
N SER A 190 -3.37 -11.60 6.82
CA SER A 190 -3.33 -13.06 6.66
C SER A 190 -1.93 -13.50 6.20
N ILE A 191 -1.58 -14.76 6.49
CA ILE A 191 -0.32 -15.37 6.06
C ILE A 191 -0.58 -16.26 4.85
N PHE A 192 0.23 -16.07 3.81
CA PHE A 192 0.34 -17.01 2.71
C PHE A 192 1.59 -17.89 2.89
N LEU A 193 1.41 -19.21 2.91
CA LEU A 193 2.50 -20.18 3.03
C LEU A 193 2.78 -20.93 1.72
N GLY A 194 1.82 -20.96 0.80
CA GLY A 194 1.84 -21.82 -0.38
C GLY A 194 1.46 -23.27 -0.05
N ASP A 195 1.34 -24.09 -1.10
CA ASP A 195 0.78 -25.45 -0.99
C ASP A 195 1.65 -26.39 -0.16
N GLU A 196 2.97 -26.34 -0.34
CA GLU A 196 3.89 -27.26 0.33
C GLU A 196 3.92 -27.03 1.85
N LEU A 197 4.18 -25.79 2.28
CA LEU A 197 4.19 -25.44 3.70
C LEU A 197 2.79 -25.49 4.30
N GLY A 198 1.75 -25.16 3.54
CA GLY A 198 0.36 -25.35 3.94
C GLY A 198 0.07 -26.82 4.29
N GLY A 199 0.46 -27.74 3.41
CA GLY A 199 0.29 -29.18 3.67
C GLY A 199 1.11 -29.70 4.85
N ILE A 200 2.29 -29.11 5.14
CA ILE A 200 3.06 -29.42 6.35
C ILE A 200 2.33 -28.94 7.61
N VAL A 201 1.78 -27.73 7.60
CA VAL A 201 0.96 -27.19 8.70
C VAL A 201 -0.25 -28.09 8.97
N ASP A 202 -0.96 -28.51 7.93
CA ASP A 202 -2.11 -29.43 8.04
C ASP A 202 -1.69 -30.80 8.61
N SER A 203 -0.52 -31.29 8.20
CA SER A 203 0.04 -32.57 8.68
C SER A 203 0.43 -32.52 10.16
N ILE A 204 0.97 -31.39 10.63
CA ILE A 204 1.29 -31.16 12.04
C ILE A 204 0.03 -31.21 12.91
N GLU A 205 -1.04 -30.56 12.45
CA GLU A 205 -2.33 -30.55 13.16
C GLU A 205 -2.93 -31.96 13.23
N SER A 206 -3.09 -32.61 12.08
CA SER A 206 -3.72 -33.93 11.97
C SER A 206 -2.90 -35.05 12.61
N GLY A 207 -1.59 -34.86 12.75
CA GLY A 207 -0.64 -35.89 13.17
C GLY A 207 -0.38 -36.96 12.09
N THR A 208 -0.72 -36.68 10.82
CA THR A 208 -0.43 -37.58 9.69
C THR A 208 0.90 -37.23 9.03
N PRO A 209 1.69 -38.21 8.54
CA PRO A 209 2.92 -37.91 7.81
C PRO A 209 2.63 -37.09 6.54
N PHE A 210 3.40 -36.02 6.34
CA PHE A 210 3.36 -35.25 5.09
C PHE A 210 3.91 -36.10 3.93
N ALA A 211 3.05 -36.44 2.98
CA ALA A 211 3.46 -37.01 1.69
C ALA A 211 3.66 -35.82 0.74
N GLY A 212 4.91 -35.44 0.47
CA GLY A 212 5.26 -34.21 -0.24
C GLY A 212 4.49 -33.95 -1.54
N VAL A 213 4.44 -32.68 -1.95
CA VAL A 213 3.98 -32.28 -3.28
C VAL A 213 5.06 -32.76 -4.25
N GLY A 214 4.80 -33.84 -5.00
CA GLY A 214 5.81 -34.48 -5.84
C GLY A 214 6.56 -33.49 -6.73
N ASP A 215 7.90 -33.58 -6.76
CA ASP A 215 8.79 -32.79 -7.60
C ASP A 215 8.27 -32.74 -9.05
N LEU A 216 7.60 -31.66 -9.42
CA LEU A 216 7.28 -31.36 -10.81
C LEU A 216 8.52 -30.74 -11.46
N GLN A 217 9.55 -31.56 -11.68
CA GLN A 217 10.65 -31.20 -12.56
C GLN A 217 10.10 -30.95 -13.96
N MET A 218 10.23 -29.71 -14.45
CA MET A 218 10.03 -29.44 -15.88
C MET A 218 11.22 -29.98 -16.66
N ASP A 219 11.08 -31.18 -17.21
CA ASP A 219 12.04 -31.72 -18.16
C ASP A 219 11.87 -30.99 -19.51
N ILE A 220 12.77 -30.04 -19.79
CA ILE A 220 12.89 -29.38 -21.10
C ILE A 220 13.97 -30.09 -21.93
N GLY A 221 13.97 -31.42 -21.97
CA GLY A 221 14.43 -32.27 -23.08
C GLY A 221 15.82 -32.02 -23.68
N THR A 222 16.72 -31.29 -23.02
CA THR A 222 18.05 -30.94 -23.52
C THR A 222 19.05 -30.78 -22.37
N ALA A 223 20.09 -31.62 -22.39
CA ALA A 223 21.06 -31.82 -21.30
C ALA A 223 22.01 -30.64 -21.01
N VAL A 224 21.73 -29.43 -21.50
CA VAL A 224 22.69 -28.30 -21.51
C VAL A 224 22.16 -27.03 -20.83
N LEU A 225 20.90 -27.01 -20.38
CA LEU A 225 20.35 -25.85 -19.64
C LEU A 225 20.40 -26.08 -18.13
N PRO A 226 20.66 -25.04 -17.31
CA PRO A 226 20.49 -25.11 -15.86
C PRO A 226 19.07 -25.58 -15.55
N HIS A 227 18.95 -26.50 -14.59
CA HIS A 227 17.64 -26.95 -14.14
C HIS A 227 17.03 -25.79 -13.35
N PHE A 228 15.86 -25.31 -13.80
CA PHE A 228 15.10 -24.32 -13.07
C PHE A 228 14.13 -25.06 -12.17
N ASP A 229 14.30 -24.91 -10.85
CA ASP A 229 13.28 -25.35 -9.92
C ASP A 229 12.03 -24.49 -10.18
N LYS A 230 10.88 -25.13 -10.35
CA LYS A 230 9.61 -24.42 -10.36
C LYS A 230 9.46 -23.81 -8.97
N ASP A 231 9.46 -22.49 -8.88
CA ASP A 231 9.11 -21.78 -7.65
C ASP A 231 7.69 -22.22 -7.26
N THR A 232 7.58 -23.13 -6.28
CA THR A 232 6.32 -23.67 -5.78
C THR A 232 5.60 -22.68 -4.88
N THR A 233 6.23 -21.53 -4.57
CA THR A 233 5.54 -20.40 -3.96
C THR A 233 4.67 -19.75 -5.04
N ASP A 234 3.43 -20.24 -5.15
CA ASP A 234 2.40 -19.56 -5.92
C ASP A 234 2.39 -18.09 -5.47
N ARG A 235 2.76 -17.17 -6.36
CA ARG A 235 2.88 -15.75 -6.04
C ARG A 235 1.49 -15.16 -6.03
N ASN A 236 0.71 -15.53 -5.02
CA ASN A 236 -0.52 -14.85 -4.71
C ASN A 236 -0.18 -13.43 -4.24
N ARG A 237 -0.13 -12.49 -5.19
CA ARG A 237 0.27 -11.08 -4.99
C ARG A 237 -0.67 -10.34 -4.03
N THR A 238 -1.87 -10.87 -3.81
CA THR A 238 -2.92 -10.27 -2.97
C THR A 238 -2.70 -10.47 -1.47
N SER A 239 -1.79 -11.38 -1.07
CA SER A 239 -1.55 -11.67 0.35
C SER A 239 -0.80 -10.53 1.07
N PRO A 240 -1.24 -10.14 2.28
CA PRO A 240 -0.54 -9.19 3.14
C PRO A 240 0.87 -9.61 3.56
N PHE A 241 1.05 -10.87 3.95
CA PHE A 241 2.30 -11.40 4.51
C PHE A 241 2.59 -12.79 3.94
N ALA A 242 3.48 -12.85 2.95
CA ALA A 242 3.71 -14.05 2.17
C ALA A 242 5.07 -14.68 2.45
N PHE A 243 5.12 -15.98 2.71
CA PHE A 243 6.37 -16.72 2.73
C PHE A 243 6.90 -16.89 1.31
N THR A 244 8.14 -16.44 1.07
CA THR A 244 8.77 -16.42 -0.27
C THR A 244 10.09 -17.19 -0.25
N GLY A 245 10.00 -18.47 0.12
CA GLY A 245 11.10 -19.45 0.09
C GLY A 245 11.92 -19.50 1.37
N ASN A 246 12.42 -18.35 1.85
CA ASN A 246 13.28 -18.31 3.04
C ASN A 246 13.16 -17.01 3.87
N LYS A 247 12.06 -16.30 3.66
CA LYS A 247 11.74 -15.00 4.27
C LYS A 247 10.25 -14.76 4.13
N PHE A 248 9.71 -13.82 4.90
CA PHE A 248 8.37 -13.29 4.68
C PHE A 248 8.42 -11.94 3.97
N GLU A 249 7.52 -11.71 3.04
CA GLU A 249 7.33 -10.44 2.36
C GLU A 249 6.07 -9.76 2.90
N PHE A 250 6.24 -8.63 3.59
CA PHE A 250 5.13 -7.80 4.05
C PHE A 250 4.78 -6.72 3.02
N ARG A 251 3.61 -6.85 2.39
CA ARG A 251 3.20 -6.06 1.21
C ARG A 251 2.29 -4.87 1.51
N MET A 252 1.82 -4.76 2.75
CA MET A 252 0.87 -3.72 3.13
C MET A 252 1.49 -2.33 3.32
N LEU A 253 2.82 -2.23 3.44
CA LEU A 253 3.50 -0.98 3.73
C LEU A 253 3.43 0.00 2.56
N GLY A 254 3.11 1.26 2.85
CA GLY A 254 3.03 2.34 1.87
C GLY A 254 4.39 2.77 1.33
N SER A 255 4.43 3.28 0.10
CA SER A 255 5.66 3.73 -0.55
C SER A 255 6.35 4.90 0.15
N SER A 256 5.60 5.78 0.83
CA SER A 256 6.15 6.91 1.57
C SER A 256 6.56 6.55 3.00
N SER A 257 5.99 5.48 3.56
CA SER A 257 6.16 5.09 4.96
C SER A 257 7.60 4.66 5.28
N SER A 258 8.06 4.94 6.50
CA SER A 258 9.30 4.36 7.01
C SER A 258 9.12 2.86 7.25
N ILE A 259 10.11 2.04 6.85
CA ILE A 259 10.10 0.60 7.17
C ILE A 259 10.31 0.32 8.67
N SER A 260 10.75 1.32 9.46
CA SER A 260 10.98 1.16 10.90
C SER A 260 9.72 0.77 11.66
N GLY A 261 8.57 1.39 11.35
CA GLY A 261 7.31 1.10 12.05
C GLY A 261 6.91 -0.36 11.93
N ALA A 262 6.86 -0.88 10.70
CA ALA A 262 6.59 -2.29 10.42
C ALA A 262 7.58 -3.22 11.13
N ASN A 263 8.87 -2.92 11.08
CA ASN A 263 9.89 -3.77 11.69
C ASN A 263 9.90 -3.70 13.22
N ILE A 264 9.61 -2.56 13.86
CA ILE A 264 9.43 -2.48 15.31
C ILE A 264 8.32 -3.43 15.75
N ILE A 265 7.19 -3.40 15.05
CA ILE A 265 6.03 -4.22 15.38
C ILE A 265 6.30 -5.71 15.13
N LEU A 266 6.77 -6.07 13.94
CA LEU A 266 7.11 -7.45 13.60
C LEU A 266 8.15 -8.04 14.55
N ASN A 267 9.25 -7.34 14.79
CA ASN A 267 10.31 -7.83 15.66
C ASN A 267 9.83 -7.96 17.11
N THR A 268 9.06 -6.99 17.62
CA THR A 268 8.54 -7.05 19.00
C THR A 268 7.54 -8.20 19.17
N ALA A 269 6.62 -8.38 18.23
CA ALA A 269 5.62 -9.42 18.26
C ALA A 269 6.26 -10.83 18.24
N VAL A 270 7.21 -11.06 17.33
CA VAL A 270 7.91 -12.34 17.22
C VAL A 270 8.82 -12.58 18.41
N ALA A 271 9.52 -11.55 18.90
CA ALA A 271 10.35 -11.66 20.10
C ALA A 271 9.53 -12.03 21.35
N ASP A 272 8.33 -11.47 21.51
CA ASP A 272 7.45 -11.78 22.64
C ASP A 272 7.05 -13.26 22.65
N VAL A 273 6.65 -13.78 21.48
CA VAL A 273 6.28 -15.18 21.29
C VAL A 273 7.46 -16.11 21.54
N LEU A 274 8.64 -15.80 20.99
CA LEU A 274 9.86 -16.59 21.20
C LEU A 274 10.30 -16.59 22.67
N SER A 275 10.17 -15.46 23.38
CA SER A 275 10.40 -15.39 24.83
C SER A 275 9.49 -16.35 25.58
N ASP A 276 8.21 -16.41 25.19
CA ASP A 276 7.24 -17.28 25.85
C ASP A 276 7.48 -18.77 25.50
N PHE A 277 7.94 -19.08 24.27
CA PHE A 277 8.42 -20.41 23.91
C PHE A 277 9.63 -20.82 24.75
N ALA A 278 10.62 -19.94 24.88
CA ALA A 278 11.81 -20.19 25.69
C ALA A 278 11.45 -20.46 27.15
N LYS A 279 10.52 -19.71 27.75
CA LYS A 279 10.04 -19.95 29.13
C LYS A 279 9.35 -21.30 29.31
N GLN A 280 8.61 -21.77 28.29
CA GLN A 280 7.95 -23.07 28.33
C GLN A 280 8.94 -24.23 28.21
N LEU A 281 9.98 -24.07 27.38
CA LEU A 281 10.95 -25.13 27.08
C LEU A 281 12.14 -25.17 28.07
N ALA A 282 12.53 -24.03 28.66
CA ALA A 282 13.66 -23.94 29.59
C ALA A 282 13.60 -24.92 30.79
N PRO A 283 12.44 -25.17 31.45
CA PRO A 283 12.38 -26.11 32.57
C PRO A 283 12.29 -27.59 32.16
N ILE A 284 12.24 -27.90 30.85
CA ILE A 284 12.08 -29.27 30.36
C ILE A 284 13.43 -30.00 30.34
N ASP A 285 13.46 -31.21 30.90
CA ASP A 285 14.62 -32.10 30.87
C ASP A 285 15.05 -32.39 29.42
N GLU A 286 16.36 -32.48 29.19
CA GLU A 286 16.94 -32.72 27.85
C GLU A 286 16.38 -33.97 27.16
N SER A 287 16.12 -35.04 27.93
CA SER A 287 15.56 -36.30 27.40
C SER A 287 14.12 -36.19 26.90
N LYS A 288 13.39 -35.12 27.26
CA LYS A 288 12.00 -34.85 26.85
C LYS A 288 11.86 -33.63 25.96
N ARG A 289 12.99 -33.01 25.57
CA ARG A 289 12.99 -31.74 24.85
C ARG A 289 12.33 -31.85 23.48
N ASP A 290 12.64 -32.90 22.72
CA ASP A 290 12.09 -33.09 21.37
C ASP A 290 10.58 -33.31 21.39
N GLU A 291 10.07 -34.07 22.37
CA GLU A 291 8.63 -34.26 22.58
C GLU A 291 7.94 -32.94 22.95
N ALA A 292 8.56 -32.15 23.84
CA ALA A 292 8.02 -30.86 24.26
C ALA A 292 8.02 -29.84 23.11
N ILE A 293 9.06 -29.82 22.26
CA ILE A 293 9.12 -28.96 21.07
C ILE A 293 8.05 -29.37 20.07
N THR A 294 7.92 -30.66 19.78
CA THR A 294 6.90 -31.18 18.85
C THR A 294 5.50 -30.81 19.32
N LYS A 295 5.23 -30.97 20.62
CA LYS A 295 3.98 -30.56 21.23
C LYS A 295 3.75 -29.05 21.12
N LEU A 296 4.76 -28.23 21.45
CA LEU A 296 4.68 -26.77 21.35
C LEU A 296 4.33 -26.31 19.93
N ILE A 297 4.98 -26.88 18.92
CA ILE A 297 4.71 -26.57 17.50
C ILE A 297 3.26 -26.95 17.17
N LYS A 298 2.84 -28.17 17.53
CA LYS A 298 1.49 -28.66 17.24
C LYS A 298 0.42 -27.80 17.89
N ASP A 299 0.54 -27.53 19.19
CA ASP A 299 -0.42 -26.73 19.95
C ASP A 299 -0.50 -25.31 19.34
N THR A 300 0.66 -24.68 19.08
CA THR A 300 0.73 -23.34 18.49
C THR A 300 0.07 -23.27 17.12
N VAL A 301 0.42 -24.20 16.22
CA VAL A 301 -0.14 -24.22 14.86
C VAL A 301 -1.64 -24.43 14.92
N THR A 302 -2.12 -25.37 15.75
CA THR A 302 -3.55 -25.67 15.90
C THR A 302 -4.33 -24.44 16.39
N ASP A 303 -3.80 -23.73 17.38
CA ASP A 303 -4.45 -22.57 17.99
C ASP A 303 -4.45 -21.33 17.08
N HIS A 304 -3.44 -21.19 16.21
CA HIS A 304 -3.22 -19.96 15.43
C HIS A 304 -3.38 -20.12 13.91
N LYS A 305 -3.72 -21.32 13.39
CA LYS A 305 -3.87 -21.57 11.95
C LYS A 305 -4.91 -20.68 11.26
N ARG A 306 -5.85 -20.09 12.00
CA ARG A 306 -6.91 -19.23 11.44
C ARG A 306 -6.37 -18.07 10.60
N ILE A 307 -5.15 -17.61 10.88
CA ILE A 307 -4.47 -16.53 10.17
C ILE A 307 -3.94 -16.94 8.79
N ILE A 308 -3.83 -18.25 8.52
CA ILE A 308 -3.28 -18.77 7.27
C ILE A 308 -4.39 -18.80 6.22
N PHE A 309 -4.10 -18.19 5.07
CA PHE A 309 -4.99 -18.17 3.92
C PHE A 309 -4.19 -18.17 2.63
N ASN A 310 -4.30 -19.26 1.86
CA ASN A 310 -3.61 -19.46 0.60
C ASN A 310 -4.48 -19.07 -0.63
N GLY A 311 -5.69 -18.55 -0.43
CA GLY A 311 -6.63 -18.19 -1.50
C GLY A 311 -6.60 -16.71 -1.91
N ASP A 312 -7.51 -16.31 -2.80
CA ASP A 312 -7.62 -14.93 -3.27
C ASP A 312 -8.14 -13.98 -2.18
N ASN A 313 -7.30 -13.05 -1.75
CA ASN A 313 -7.63 -12.11 -0.68
C ASN A 313 -8.61 -11.00 -1.13
N TYR A 314 -8.91 -10.88 -2.43
CA TYR A 314 -9.90 -9.93 -2.93
C TYR A 314 -11.32 -10.47 -3.00
N SER A 315 -11.49 -11.79 -2.83
CA SER A 315 -12.79 -12.43 -2.92
C SER A 315 -13.74 -11.97 -1.80
N ASP A 316 -15.01 -11.74 -2.13
CA ASP A 316 -16.04 -11.45 -1.13
C ASP A 316 -16.22 -12.62 -0.17
N GLU A 317 -15.99 -13.84 -0.67
CA GLU A 317 -15.93 -15.07 0.11
C GLU A 317 -14.89 -14.99 1.23
N TRP A 318 -13.69 -14.46 0.94
CA TRP A 318 -12.65 -14.29 1.95
C TRP A 318 -13.07 -13.31 3.05
N VAL A 319 -13.78 -12.23 2.72
CA VAL A 319 -14.25 -11.26 3.72
C VAL A 319 -15.21 -11.93 4.72
N VAL A 320 -16.14 -12.76 4.22
CA VAL A 320 -17.08 -13.51 5.05
C VAL A 320 -16.36 -14.57 5.88
N GLU A 321 -15.45 -15.31 5.25
CA GLU A 321 -14.70 -16.37 5.90
C GLU A 321 -13.77 -15.83 7.00
N ALA A 322 -13.00 -14.78 6.71
CA ALA A 322 -12.12 -14.11 7.67
C ALA A 322 -12.88 -13.63 8.91
N ALA A 323 -14.07 -13.03 8.72
CA ALA A 323 -14.93 -12.63 9.82
C ALA A 323 -15.39 -13.82 10.67
N SER A 324 -15.77 -14.94 10.04
CA SER A 324 -16.16 -16.18 10.74
C SER A 324 -15.01 -16.80 11.54
N ARG A 325 -13.76 -16.62 11.07
CA ARG A 325 -12.52 -17.03 11.73
C ARG A 325 -12.10 -16.08 12.86
N GLY A 326 -12.75 -14.92 12.98
CA GLY A 326 -12.42 -13.89 13.97
C GLY A 326 -11.18 -13.05 13.60
N LEU A 327 -10.84 -12.97 12.31
CA LEU A 327 -9.78 -12.08 11.82
C LEU A 327 -10.29 -10.64 11.75
N LEU A 328 -9.39 -9.69 12.01
CA LEU A 328 -9.74 -8.27 12.01
C LEU A 328 -9.81 -7.71 10.59
N ASN A 329 -10.81 -6.87 10.34
CA ASN A 329 -10.94 -6.12 9.09
C ASN A 329 -11.01 -4.61 9.39
N LEU A 330 -9.88 -4.04 9.80
CA LEU A 330 -9.75 -2.62 10.12
C LEU A 330 -9.45 -1.85 8.82
N LYS A 331 -10.53 -1.52 8.09
CA LYS A 331 -10.47 -1.00 6.72
C LYS A 331 -9.69 0.31 6.67
N THR A 332 -9.98 1.23 7.58
CA THR A 332 -9.39 2.57 7.58
C THR A 332 -8.28 2.71 8.62
N THR A 333 -7.44 3.74 8.44
CA THR A 333 -6.43 4.13 9.42
C THR A 333 -7.07 4.47 10.77
N VAL A 334 -8.22 5.14 10.77
CA VAL A 334 -8.92 5.52 12.00
C VAL A 334 -9.44 4.30 12.75
N ASP A 335 -9.98 3.29 12.05
CA ASP A 335 -10.38 2.01 12.65
C ASP A 335 -9.17 1.28 13.26
N ALA A 336 -8.04 1.28 12.55
CA ALA A 336 -6.83 0.62 13.00
C ALA A 336 -6.26 1.30 14.26
N LEU A 337 -6.10 2.62 14.23
CA LEU A 337 -5.50 3.38 15.32
C LEU A 337 -6.28 3.27 16.62
N ALA A 338 -7.61 3.11 16.57
CA ALA A 338 -8.43 2.90 17.76
C ALA A 338 -8.00 1.69 18.61
N THR A 339 -7.40 0.67 17.99
CA THR A 339 -6.89 -0.53 18.68
C THR A 339 -5.46 -0.36 19.23
N PHE A 340 -4.76 0.72 18.89
CA PHE A 340 -3.34 0.86 19.22
C PHE A 340 -3.09 0.93 20.74
N ILE A 341 -4.03 1.55 21.45
CA ILE A 341 -4.02 1.71 22.91
C ILE A 341 -4.71 0.55 23.65
N ASP A 342 -5.09 -0.53 22.96
CA ASP A 342 -5.67 -1.70 23.62
C ASP A 342 -4.68 -2.28 24.65
N PRO A 343 -5.15 -2.75 25.82
CA PRO A 343 -4.26 -3.25 26.87
C PRO A 343 -3.30 -4.37 26.40
N LYS A 344 -3.74 -5.22 25.46
CA LYS A 344 -2.91 -6.26 24.84
C LYS A 344 -1.72 -5.66 24.08
N ASN A 345 -1.99 -4.59 23.33
CA ASN A 345 -1.04 -3.91 22.45
C ASN A 345 -0.06 -3.05 23.26
N VAL A 346 -0.54 -2.31 24.26
CA VAL A 346 0.34 -1.60 25.20
C VAL A 346 1.27 -2.57 25.94
N LYS A 347 0.73 -3.70 26.38
CA LYS A 347 1.48 -4.71 27.13
C LYS A 347 2.63 -5.32 26.35
N VAL A 348 2.49 -5.60 25.05
CA VAL A 348 3.57 -6.25 24.29
C VAL A 348 4.80 -5.34 24.19
N PHE A 349 4.62 -4.04 23.97
CA PHE A 349 5.75 -3.11 23.91
C PHE A 349 6.38 -2.86 25.27
N THR A 350 5.57 -2.68 26.32
CA THR A 350 6.07 -2.42 27.68
C THR A 350 6.76 -3.64 28.29
N LYS A 351 6.22 -4.85 28.09
CA LYS A 351 6.85 -6.12 28.52
C LYS A 351 8.23 -6.31 27.90
N ASN A 352 8.41 -5.93 26.64
CA ASN A 352 9.66 -6.09 25.89
C ASN A 352 10.59 -4.87 26.00
N GLY A 353 10.21 -3.82 26.75
CA GLY A 353 11.04 -2.63 26.93
C GLY A 353 11.24 -1.81 25.65
N VAL A 354 10.34 -1.92 24.69
CA VAL A 354 10.41 -1.23 23.38
C VAL A 354 9.80 0.17 23.47
N PHE A 355 8.64 0.28 24.12
CA PHE A 355 7.99 1.56 24.44
C PHE A 355 7.40 1.52 25.84
N THR A 356 7.32 2.70 26.44
CA THR A 356 6.48 2.99 27.60
C THR A 356 5.02 3.22 27.19
N GLU A 357 4.10 3.09 28.15
CA GLU A 357 2.68 3.38 27.92
C GLU A 357 2.46 4.81 27.43
N SER A 358 3.14 5.79 28.04
CA SER A 358 3.06 7.21 27.63
C SER A 358 3.54 7.44 26.19
N GLU A 359 4.58 6.73 25.73
CA GLU A 359 5.05 6.82 24.35
C GLU A 359 4.02 6.26 23.36
N ILE A 360 3.34 5.17 23.71
CA ILE A 360 2.29 4.58 22.85
C ILE A 360 1.10 5.53 22.72
N HIS A 361 0.60 6.07 23.84
CA HIS A 361 -0.46 7.07 23.81
C HIS A 361 -0.06 8.32 23.02
N SER A 362 1.17 8.81 23.19
CA SER A 362 1.66 9.96 22.41
C SER A 362 1.68 9.66 20.92
N ARG A 363 2.11 8.46 20.51
CA ARG A 363 2.12 8.04 19.10
C ARG A 363 0.70 7.92 18.55
N TYR A 364 -0.23 7.36 19.32
CA TYR A 364 -1.64 7.28 18.95
C TYR A 364 -2.22 8.66 18.63
N GLU A 365 -2.03 9.63 19.52
CA GLU A 365 -2.48 11.01 19.31
C GLU A 365 -1.84 11.66 18.08
N ILE A 366 -0.52 11.52 17.92
CA ILE A 366 0.21 12.08 16.77
C ILE A 366 -0.30 11.51 15.45
N LEU A 367 -0.54 10.19 15.37
CA LEU A 367 -0.99 9.53 14.15
C LEU A 367 -2.42 9.94 13.77
N LEU A 368 -3.31 10.11 14.75
CA LEU A 368 -4.66 10.63 14.52
C LEU A 368 -4.62 12.09 14.03
N GLU A 369 -3.82 12.93 14.69
CA GLU A 369 -3.66 14.32 14.31
C GLU A 369 -3.03 14.47 12.90
N GLU A 370 -2.03 13.65 12.58
CA GLU A 370 -1.42 13.59 11.25
C GLU A 370 -2.45 13.20 10.18
N TYR A 371 -3.27 12.19 10.44
CA TYR A 371 -4.36 11.78 9.55
C TYR A 371 -5.30 12.96 9.26
N SER A 372 -5.84 13.60 10.30
CA SER A 372 -6.74 14.75 10.16
C SER A 372 -6.08 15.92 9.40
N LYS A 373 -4.82 16.22 9.69
CA LYS A 373 -4.08 17.30 9.02
C LYS A 373 -3.88 17.03 7.53
N VAL A 374 -3.51 15.80 7.16
CA VAL A 374 -3.34 15.41 5.75
C VAL A 374 -4.65 15.59 5.00
N ILE A 375 -5.74 15.00 5.48
CA ILE A 375 -7.05 15.12 4.83
C ILE A 375 -7.52 16.58 4.79
N ASN A 376 -7.27 17.37 5.82
CA ASN A 376 -7.59 18.80 5.82
C ASN A 376 -6.83 19.58 4.74
N ILE A 377 -5.54 19.30 4.53
CA ILE A 377 -4.76 19.93 3.44
C ILE A 377 -5.34 19.53 2.09
N GLU A 378 -5.72 18.27 1.92
CA GLU A 378 -6.40 17.81 0.70
C GLU A 378 -7.73 18.53 0.51
N ALA A 379 -8.57 18.64 1.54
CA ALA A 379 -9.88 19.27 1.47
C ALA A 379 -9.79 20.76 1.10
N ILE A 380 -8.88 21.50 1.74
CA ILE A 380 -8.64 22.92 1.42
C ILE A 380 -8.13 23.07 -0.03
N THR A 381 -7.22 22.19 -0.45
CA THR A 381 -6.69 22.22 -1.83
C THR A 381 -7.78 21.88 -2.86
N THR A 382 -8.70 20.94 -2.54
CA THR A 382 -9.89 20.62 -3.33
C THR A 382 -10.78 21.85 -3.49
N ILE A 383 -11.11 22.53 -2.39
CA ILE A 383 -11.92 23.76 -2.40
C ILE A 383 -11.26 24.82 -3.28
N ASP A 384 -9.98 25.12 -3.04
CA ASP A 384 -9.26 26.17 -3.75
C ASP A 384 -9.20 25.91 -5.27
N LEU A 385 -8.83 24.70 -5.68
CA LEU A 385 -8.76 24.34 -7.10
C LEU A 385 -10.13 24.33 -7.76
N ALA A 386 -11.14 23.75 -7.11
CA ALA A 386 -12.49 23.69 -7.65
C ALA A 386 -13.08 25.10 -7.84
N LYS A 387 -12.93 25.96 -6.83
CA LYS A 387 -13.52 27.31 -6.77
C LYS A 387 -12.76 28.34 -7.61
N GLN A 388 -11.43 28.29 -7.62
CA GLN A 388 -10.61 29.34 -8.22
C GLN A 388 -10.10 28.99 -9.62
N ALA A 389 -10.05 27.70 -9.99
CA ALA A 389 -9.55 27.26 -11.29
C ALA A 389 -10.64 26.56 -12.12
N ILE A 390 -11.21 25.47 -11.62
CA ILE A 390 -12.11 24.61 -12.40
C ILE A 390 -13.43 25.32 -12.71
N LEU A 391 -14.14 25.81 -11.70
CA LEU A 391 -15.44 26.45 -11.89
C LEU A 391 -15.37 27.68 -12.82
N PRO A 392 -14.41 28.61 -12.67
CA PRO A 392 -14.27 29.73 -13.61
C PRO A 392 -14.01 29.29 -15.06
N ALA A 393 -13.15 28.29 -15.28
CA ALA A 393 -12.87 27.75 -16.60
C ALA A 393 -14.12 27.12 -17.26
N VAL A 394 -14.91 26.39 -16.46
CA VAL A 394 -16.18 25.80 -16.89
C VAL A 394 -17.18 26.89 -17.30
N LEU A 395 -17.31 27.94 -16.49
CA LEU A 395 -18.21 29.07 -16.77
C LEU A 395 -17.78 29.85 -18.02
N GLU A 396 -16.46 29.99 -18.26
CA GLU A 396 -15.95 30.63 -19.48
C GLU A 396 -16.31 29.82 -20.73
N TYR A 397 -16.14 28.49 -20.69
CA TYR A 397 -16.56 27.62 -21.79
C TYR A 397 -18.09 27.63 -21.99
N GLN A 398 -18.85 27.61 -20.90
CA GLN A 398 -20.31 27.72 -20.93
C GLN A 398 -20.76 29.03 -21.59
N LYS A 399 -20.13 30.16 -21.25
CA LYS A 399 -20.41 31.46 -21.88
C LYS A 399 -20.25 31.39 -23.41
N MET A 400 -19.14 30.81 -23.88
CA MET A 400 -18.90 30.65 -25.33
C MET A 400 -20.01 29.83 -25.99
N LEU A 401 -20.44 28.71 -25.38
CA LEU A 401 -21.53 27.89 -25.91
C LEU A 401 -22.86 28.64 -25.96
N VAL A 402 -23.18 29.41 -24.92
CA VAL A 402 -24.42 30.20 -24.85
C VAL A 402 -24.42 31.34 -25.87
N GLU A 403 -23.29 32.02 -26.09
CA GLU A 403 -23.14 33.04 -27.12
C GLU A 403 -23.28 32.47 -28.54
N LEU A 404 -22.70 31.28 -28.79
CA LEU A 404 -22.87 30.55 -30.05
C LEU A 404 -24.31 30.14 -30.27
N LEU A 405 -24.97 29.62 -29.22
CA LEU A 405 -26.38 29.23 -29.24
C LEU A 405 -27.26 30.43 -29.63
N ALA A 406 -27.10 31.57 -28.96
CA ALA A 406 -27.85 32.80 -29.25
C ALA A 406 -27.66 33.27 -30.70
N THR A 407 -26.42 33.22 -31.20
CA THR A 407 -26.09 33.60 -32.59
C THR A 407 -26.73 32.65 -33.60
N LYS A 408 -26.67 31.34 -33.37
CA LYS A 408 -27.30 30.34 -34.24
C LYS A 408 -28.81 30.47 -34.26
N THR A 409 -29.43 30.71 -33.11
CA THR A 409 -30.88 30.95 -32.99
C THR A 409 -31.29 32.19 -33.79
N ALA A 410 -30.55 33.29 -33.68
CA ALA A 410 -30.82 34.51 -34.46
C ALA A 410 -30.74 34.30 -35.98
N CYS A 411 -29.91 33.36 -36.43
CA CYS A 411 -29.76 32.98 -37.84
C CYS A 411 -30.68 31.83 -38.30
N ASN A 412 -31.57 31.32 -37.43
CA ASN A 412 -32.41 30.13 -37.69
C ASN A 412 -31.62 28.87 -38.08
N LEU A 413 -30.43 28.66 -37.50
CA LEU A 413 -29.62 27.46 -37.70
C LEU A 413 -29.98 26.37 -36.67
N PRO A 414 -29.74 25.07 -36.95
CA PRO A 414 -29.92 24.01 -35.96
C PRO A 414 -29.02 24.18 -34.73
N THR A 415 -29.58 24.02 -33.53
CA THR A 415 -28.90 24.26 -32.24
C THR A 415 -28.84 23.06 -31.29
N THR A 416 -29.22 21.87 -31.76
CA THR A 416 -29.39 20.67 -30.91
C THR A 416 -28.14 20.35 -30.08
N VAL A 417 -26.94 20.46 -30.69
CA VAL A 417 -25.67 20.12 -30.04
C VAL A 417 -25.32 21.15 -28.97
N GLU A 418 -25.39 22.44 -29.29
CA GLU A 418 -25.07 23.52 -28.36
C GLU A 418 -26.02 23.53 -27.17
N THR A 419 -27.32 23.36 -27.41
CA THR A 419 -28.32 23.27 -26.34
C THR A 419 -28.04 22.10 -25.40
N ALA A 420 -27.74 20.91 -25.94
CA ALA A 420 -27.44 19.74 -25.11
C ALA A 420 -26.17 19.93 -24.28
N LEU A 421 -25.08 20.41 -24.89
CA LEU A 421 -23.82 20.64 -24.20
C LEU A 421 -23.93 21.75 -23.14
N ALA A 422 -24.55 22.88 -23.48
CA ALA A 422 -24.75 23.99 -22.55
C ALA A 422 -25.63 23.57 -21.36
N THR A 423 -26.67 22.76 -21.60
CA THR A 423 -27.52 22.23 -20.53
C THR A 423 -26.73 21.32 -19.59
N LYS A 424 -25.99 20.34 -20.16
CA LYS A 424 -25.17 19.41 -19.38
C LYS A 424 -24.15 20.16 -18.51
N ILE A 425 -23.39 21.07 -19.12
CA ILE A 425 -22.38 21.87 -18.41
C ILE A 425 -23.02 22.74 -17.34
N SER A 426 -24.17 23.37 -17.62
CA SER A 426 -24.87 24.19 -16.63
C SER A 426 -25.29 23.38 -15.41
N THR A 427 -25.87 22.19 -15.62
CA THR A 427 -26.27 21.30 -14.52
C THR A 427 -25.07 20.88 -13.67
N LEU A 428 -23.98 20.46 -14.32
CA LEU A 428 -22.76 20.03 -13.63
C LEU A 428 -22.07 21.19 -12.90
N ALA A 429 -22.05 22.39 -13.48
CA ALA A 429 -21.47 23.58 -12.86
C ALA A 429 -22.24 24.00 -11.59
N GLU A 430 -23.57 23.92 -11.62
CA GLU A 430 -24.42 24.16 -10.46
C GLU A 430 -24.19 23.11 -9.36
N ALA A 431 -24.14 21.83 -9.74
CA ALA A 431 -23.82 20.74 -8.80
C ALA A 431 -22.43 20.92 -8.16
N LEU A 432 -21.41 21.23 -8.97
CA LEU A 432 -20.06 21.51 -8.51
C LEU A 432 -20.04 22.69 -7.51
N TYR A 433 -20.71 23.80 -7.83
CA TYR A 433 -20.80 24.96 -6.93
C TYR A 433 -21.44 24.61 -5.59
N ASN A 434 -22.55 23.86 -5.60
CA ASN A 434 -23.23 23.43 -4.38
C ASN A 434 -22.35 22.49 -3.54
N ASN A 435 -21.67 21.54 -4.19
CA ASN A 435 -20.76 20.60 -3.51
C ASN A 435 -19.54 21.32 -2.90
N ILE A 436 -19.00 22.35 -3.57
CA ILE A 436 -17.93 23.19 -3.02
C ILE A 436 -18.39 23.88 -1.74
N ASN A 437 -19.56 24.54 -1.75
CA ASN A 437 -20.07 25.25 -0.58
C ASN A 437 -20.33 24.29 0.60
N ASN A 438 -20.90 23.11 0.32
CA ASN A 438 -21.10 22.08 1.33
C ASN A 438 -19.76 21.60 1.94
N LEU A 439 -18.74 21.38 1.11
CA LEU A 439 -17.40 21.02 1.59
C LEU A 439 -16.78 22.13 2.44
N GLU A 440 -16.96 23.41 2.07
CA GLU A 440 -16.50 24.55 2.89
C GLU A 440 -17.15 24.56 4.29
N GLU A 441 -18.45 24.28 4.38
CA GLU A 441 -19.19 24.21 5.65
C GLU A 441 -18.71 23.05 6.54
N ILE A 442 -18.58 21.85 5.96
CA ILE A 442 -18.13 20.65 6.66
C ILE A 442 -16.69 20.84 7.17
N VAL A 443 -15.77 21.35 6.34
CA VAL A 443 -14.39 21.62 6.75
C VAL A 443 -14.33 22.70 7.85
N ALA A 444 -15.23 23.68 7.84
CA ALA A 444 -15.32 24.66 8.91
C ALA A 444 -15.76 24.04 10.25
N GLN A 445 -16.70 23.09 10.21
CA GLN A 445 -17.16 22.34 11.39
C GLN A 445 -16.06 21.44 11.96
N ALA A 446 -15.21 20.83 11.12
CA ALA A 446 -14.10 20.00 11.59
C ALA A 446 -13.18 20.75 12.58
N LYS A 447 -13.04 22.07 12.43
CA LYS A 447 -12.19 22.92 13.30
C LYS A 447 -12.74 23.12 14.71
N THR A 448 -14.01 22.78 14.96
CA THR A 448 -14.62 22.93 16.29
C THR A 448 -14.41 21.70 17.17
N LEU A 449 -13.93 20.59 16.60
CA LEU A 449 -13.65 19.35 17.31
C LEU A 449 -12.30 19.44 18.03
N THR A 450 -12.23 18.83 19.23
CA THR A 450 -11.03 18.88 20.07
C THR A 450 -10.43 17.51 20.39
N ASP A 451 -11.24 16.44 20.35
CA ASP A 451 -10.75 15.08 20.54
C ASP A 451 -10.15 14.55 19.23
N SER A 452 -8.96 13.97 19.30
CA SER A 452 -8.22 13.54 18.10
C SER A 452 -8.93 12.41 17.35
N LEU A 453 -9.56 11.47 18.07
CA LEU A 453 -10.26 10.34 17.44
C LEU A 453 -11.56 10.80 16.81
N GLU A 454 -12.34 11.63 17.51
CA GLU A 454 -13.56 12.24 16.98
C GLU A 454 -13.25 13.09 15.73
N THR A 455 -12.18 13.88 15.78
CA THR A 455 -11.73 14.70 14.64
C THR A 455 -11.33 13.81 13.47
N ALA A 456 -10.52 12.77 13.68
CA ALA A 456 -10.12 11.84 12.63
C ALA A 456 -11.33 11.12 12.00
N ARG A 457 -12.30 10.71 12.81
CA ARG A 457 -13.57 10.12 12.34
C ARG A 457 -14.39 11.10 11.51
N TYR A 458 -14.51 12.36 11.93
CA TYR A 458 -15.22 13.38 11.15
C TYR A 458 -14.56 13.63 9.79
N PHE A 459 -13.22 13.64 9.73
CA PHE A 459 -12.53 13.73 8.45
C PHE A 459 -12.80 12.51 7.55
N LEU A 460 -12.86 11.31 8.12
CA LEU A 460 -13.16 10.08 7.40
C LEU A 460 -14.61 10.03 6.89
N ASP A 461 -15.57 10.31 7.77
CA ASP A 461 -17.00 10.03 7.55
C ASP A 461 -17.74 11.19 6.86
N ASP A 462 -17.27 12.44 7.03
CA ASP A 462 -17.94 13.63 6.49
C ASP A 462 -17.10 14.36 5.44
N VAL A 463 -15.81 14.64 5.73
CA VAL A 463 -14.97 15.45 4.82
C VAL A 463 -14.58 14.69 3.55
N ILE A 464 -14.12 13.44 3.65
CA ILE A 464 -13.73 12.63 2.47
C ILE A 464 -14.91 12.42 1.50
N PRO A 465 -16.13 12.05 1.97
CA PRO A 465 -17.28 11.95 1.07
C PRO A 465 -17.63 13.29 0.40
N ALA A 466 -17.58 14.41 1.12
CA ALA A 466 -17.81 15.73 0.54
C ALA A 466 -16.77 16.10 -0.53
N MET A 467 -15.48 15.77 -0.30
CA MET A 467 -14.44 15.92 -1.32
C MET A 467 -14.70 15.06 -2.56
N THR A 468 -15.16 13.83 -2.36
CA THR A 468 -15.48 12.90 -3.44
C THR A 468 -16.63 13.41 -4.30
N ALA A 469 -17.64 14.04 -3.69
CA ALA A 469 -18.74 14.68 -4.41
C ALA A 469 -18.25 15.84 -5.29
N VAL A 470 -17.36 16.71 -4.79
CA VAL A 470 -16.74 17.79 -5.60
C VAL A 470 -15.94 17.20 -6.76
N ARG A 471 -15.14 16.18 -6.49
CA ARG A 471 -14.32 15.50 -7.52
C ARG A 471 -15.18 14.88 -8.62
N THR A 472 -16.29 14.24 -8.26
CA THR A 472 -17.16 13.52 -9.21
C THR A 472 -17.69 14.47 -10.28
N GLU A 473 -18.17 15.65 -9.90
CA GLU A 473 -18.66 16.66 -10.83
C GLU A 473 -17.54 17.26 -11.67
N ALA A 474 -16.38 17.52 -11.07
CA ALA A 474 -15.22 18.06 -11.76
C ALA A 474 -14.64 17.09 -12.81
N ASP A 475 -14.55 15.79 -12.49
CA ASP A 475 -14.04 14.77 -13.41
C ASP A 475 -15.00 14.59 -14.61
N GLU A 476 -16.32 14.68 -14.42
CA GLU A 476 -17.30 14.65 -15.52
C GLU A 476 -17.25 15.94 -16.39
N LEU A 477 -16.97 17.09 -15.76
CA LEU A 477 -16.73 18.35 -16.46
C LEU A 477 -15.45 18.30 -17.31
N GLU A 478 -14.37 17.66 -16.83
CA GLU A 478 -13.13 17.48 -17.61
C GLU A 478 -13.39 16.79 -18.95
N LEU A 479 -14.29 15.79 -18.97
CA LEU A 479 -14.64 15.03 -20.17
C LEU A 479 -15.50 15.82 -21.17
N THR A 480 -16.12 16.91 -20.72
CA THR A 480 -17.10 17.67 -21.52
C THR A 480 -16.56 19.05 -21.93
N VAL A 481 -15.74 19.68 -21.10
CA VAL A 481 -15.12 20.98 -21.37
C VAL A 481 -13.96 20.81 -22.36
N ALA A 482 -13.89 21.69 -23.35
CA ALA A 482 -12.81 21.63 -24.33
C ALA A 482 -11.46 21.88 -23.65
N SER A 483 -10.45 21.07 -23.99
CA SER A 483 -9.11 21.07 -23.35
C SER A 483 -8.44 22.44 -23.32
N LYS A 484 -8.70 23.32 -24.30
CA LYS A 484 -8.21 24.70 -24.32
C LYS A 484 -8.63 25.51 -23.08
N TYR A 485 -9.79 25.25 -22.52
CA TYR A 485 -10.32 25.94 -21.34
C TYR A 485 -9.97 25.21 -20.04
N TRP A 486 -9.66 23.91 -20.10
CA TRP A 486 -9.41 23.13 -18.90
C TRP A 486 -8.10 23.55 -18.21
N PRO A 487 -8.11 23.87 -16.90
CA PRO A 487 -6.97 24.54 -16.27
C PRO A 487 -5.86 23.59 -15.80
N LEU A 488 -6.11 22.28 -15.74
CA LEU A 488 -5.20 21.27 -15.22
C LEU A 488 -4.74 20.32 -16.33
N PRO A 489 -3.48 19.87 -16.33
CA PRO A 489 -3.08 18.74 -17.17
C PRO A 489 -3.91 17.49 -16.86
N SER A 490 -4.41 16.87 -17.93
CA SER A 490 -5.14 15.60 -17.89
C SER A 490 -4.22 14.44 -17.49
N TYR A 491 -4.79 13.33 -17.04
CA TYR A 491 -3.99 12.13 -16.72
C TYR A 491 -3.22 11.59 -17.93
N GLY A 492 -3.76 11.71 -19.14
CA GLY A 492 -3.05 11.32 -20.36
C GLY A 492 -1.77 12.14 -20.56
N GLU A 493 -1.84 13.46 -20.34
CA GLU A 493 -0.67 14.33 -20.42
C GLU A 493 0.34 14.04 -19.30
N ILE A 494 -0.11 13.68 -18.10
CA ILE A 494 0.75 13.40 -16.95
C ILE A 494 1.47 12.05 -17.10
N LEU A 495 0.71 10.96 -17.28
CA LEU A 495 1.22 9.59 -17.28
C LEU A 495 2.14 9.31 -18.47
N TYR A 496 1.91 9.98 -19.60
CA TYR A 496 2.74 9.86 -20.80
C TYR A 496 3.69 11.04 -21.03
N SER A 497 3.84 11.95 -20.05
CA SER A 497 4.67 13.17 -20.14
C SER A 497 6.16 12.95 -20.42
N VAL A 498 6.69 11.76 -20.11
CA VAL A 498 8.10 11.43 -20.31
C VAL A 498 8.26 10.76 -21.66
N HIS A 499 9.09 11.31 -22.55
CA HIS A 499 9.38 10.78 -23.88
C HIS A 499 10.83 10.32 -24.01
#